data_AF-A0A5B8MRV1-F1
#
_entry.id   AF-A0A5B8MRV1-F1
#
_cell.length_a   1.000
_cell.length_b   1.000
_cell.length_c   1.000
_cell.angle_alpha   90.00
_cell.angle_beta   90.00
_cell.angle_gamma   90.00
#
_symmetry.space_group_name_H-M   'P 1'
#
loop_
_entity.id
_entity.type
_entity.pdbx_description
1 polymer ?
#
loop_
_entity_poly.entity_id
_entity_poly.type
_entity_poly.pdbx_seq_one_letter_code
_entity_poly.pdbx_strand_id
1 'polypeptide(L)'
;MTVKAATTAAVGAARESLKALFTPRTQVEDEWTRRKYFDPYEDVGCSEGERLCLSLWDLVSFLCSCAVLLILYFAARRSLYKTPKQRCWVLTCLNSVVTPLLSFRSLFRIVNNQWEYGFVAGGSRSSRFCTLFFMAYLACELVVGSLDYRKQVSLVMGYVHHVSYLALSIHLVVENRTNLLAMTLVEELPTLILGVGRLGSFDRGFDFAFGLSFIVTRIIFHLYVQYNLFLWRKDDNLGWYWKVCTLSFLMNMYWLLAWWKSVKRRRLKYSFQVHRSRKSKRVKAWPTMSRIMTKSYQVGKQRGKKLGARMRNQILSYRQRFDGSQIHARLSTSARSLSRFAADRFERIEKANRDMLHKGQRMKRATAEFLRSQKAKLKRE
;
A
#
# COMPACT_ATOMS: atom_id res chain seq x y z
N MET A 1 -48.35 -11.21 -8.49
CA MET A 1 -47.51 -9.99 -8.49
C MET A 1 -46.32 -10.21 -9.41
N THR A 2 -46.10 -9.33 -10.39
CA THR A 2 -44.93 -9.45 -11.29
C THR A 2 -43.66 -9.00 -10.58
N VAL A 3 -42.51 -9.58 -10.93
CA VAL A 3 -41.19 -9.20 -10.37
C VAL A 3 -40.95 -7.70 -10.44
N LYS A 4 -41.44 -7.04 -11.50
CA LYS A 4 -41.37 -5.59 -11.72
C LYS A 4 -42.15 -4.78 -10.67
N ALA A 5 -43.32 -5.25 -10.24
CA ALA A 5 -44.10 -4.60 -9.19
C ALA A 5 -43.41 -4.72 -7.83
N ALA A 6 -42.84 -5.88 -7.50
CA ALA A 6 -42.09 -6.09 -6.28
C ALA A 6 -40.80 -5.24 -6.22
N THR A 7 -40.07 -5.12 -7.34
CA THR A 7 -38.89 -4.25 -7.40
C THR A 7 -39.26 -2.77 -7.27
N THR A 8 -40.34 -2.34 -7.93
CA THR A 8 -40.79 -0.93 -7.84
C THR A 8 -41.23 -0.59 -6.41
N ALA A 9 -41.96 -1.49 -5.74
CA ALA A 9 -42.36 -1.30 -4.35
C ALA A 9 -41.16 -1.29 -3.39
N ALA A 10 -40.19 -2.19 -3.57
CA ALA A 10 -38.97 -2.23 -2.76
C ALA A 10 -38.11 -0.98 -2.94
N VAL A 11 -37.96 -0.48 -4.17
CA VAL A 11 -37.27 0.78 -4.47
C VAL A 11 -38.02 1.97 -3.88
N GLY A 12 -39.35 1.97 -3.94
CA GLY A 12 -40.20 2.99 -3.31
C GLY A 12 -40.02 3.03 -1.79
N ALA A 13 -40.12 1.88 -1.12
CA ALA A 13 -39.92 1.77 0.33
C ALA A 13 -38.50 2.19 0.75
N ALA A 14 -37.48 1.74 0.02
CA ALA A 14 -36.10 2.17 0.26
C ALA A 14 -35.94 3.69 0.07
N ARG A 15 -36.56 4.27 -0.97
CA ARG A 15 -36.53 5.71 -1.21
C ARG A 15 -37.20 6.50 -0.08
N GLU A 16 -38.34 6.06 0.44
CA GLU A 16 -39.00 6.72 1.58
C GLU A 16 -38.16 6.61 2.86
N SER A 17 -37.60 5.43 3.17
CA SER A 17 -36.68 5.27 4.31
C SER A 17 -35.44 6.14 4.18
N LEU A 18 -34.91 6.30 2.97
CA LEU A 18 -33.77 7.18 2.71
C LEU A 18 -34.17 8.66 2.77
N LYS A 19 -35.37 9.06 2.35
CA LYS A 19 -35.80 10.47 2.44
C LYS A 19 -35.70 11.02 3.85
N ALA A 20 -36.05 10.23 4.87
CA ALA A 20 -35.91 10.62 6.27
C ALA A 20 -34.45 10.86 6.69
N LEU A 21 -33.50 10.11 6.11
CA LEU A 21 -32.06 10.26 6.38
C LEU A 21 -31.41 11.40 5.58
N PHE A 22 -32.01 11.80 4.45
CA PHE A 22 -31.45 12.77 3.49
C PHE A 22 -32.31 14.05 3.34
N THR A 23 -33.02 14.44 4.40
CA THR A 23 -33.71 15.73 4.47
C THR A 23 -32.71 16.85 4.18
N PRO A 24 -32.90 17.63 3.10
CA PRO A 24 -32.03 18.76 2.81
C PRO A 24 -32.00 19.71 3.99
N ARG A 25 -30.82 20.24 4.33
CA ARG A 25 -30.73 21.35 5.27
C ARG A 25 -31.25 22.59 4.56
N THR A 26 -32.22 23.26 5.17
CA THR A 26 -32.68 24.58 4.74
C THR A 26 -31.87 25.64 5.45
N GLN A 27 -31.73 26.83 4.85
CA GLN A 27 -31.19 27.98 5.58
C GLN A 27 -32.08 28.22 6.80
N VAL A 28 -31.46 28.30 7.97
CA VAL A 28 -32.14 28.82 9.17
C VAL A 28 -32.02 30.34 9.04
N GLU A 29 -33.08 30.98 8.53
CA GLU A 29 -33.13 32.43 8.28
C GLU A 29 -33.31 33.28 9.55
N ASP A 30 -32.92 32.79 10.72
CA ASP A 30 -32.99 33.65 11.92
C ASP A 30 -31.76 34.56 11.97
N GLU A 31 -32.00 35.86 11.79
CA GLU A 31 -31.03 36.95 11.96
C GLU A 31 -30.31 36.87 13.31
N TRP A 32 -30.98 36.35 14.35
CA TRP A 32 -30.40 36.11 15.66
C TRP A 32 -29.27 35.08 15.62
N THR A 33 -29.41 34.01 14.84
CA THR A 33 -28.38 33.00 14.65
C THR A 33 -27.15 33.59 13.95
N ARG A 34 -27.36 34.46 12.94
CA ARG A 34 -26.28 35.22 12.30
C ARG A 34 -25.49 36.08 13.30
N ARG A 35 -26.17 36.77 14.23
CA ARG A 35 -25.50 37.61 15.24
C ARG A 35 -24.79 36.81 16.32
N LYS A 36 -25.32 35.65 16.73
CA LYS A 36 -24.77 34.86 17.84
C LYS A 36 -23.40 34.24 17.54
N TYR A 37 -23.12 33.97 16.27
CA TYR A 37 -21.89 33.28 15.85
C TYR A 37 -20.88 34.18 15.15
N PHE A 38 -21.15 35.49 15.12
CA PHE A 38 -20.20 36.49 14.69
C PHE A 38 -19.10 36.63 15.76
N ASP A 39 -17.90 36.17 15.43
CA ASP A 39 -16.71 36.44 16.22
C ASP A 39 -16.04 37.70 15.63
N PRO A 40 -16.16 38.88 16.27
CA PRO A 40 -15.58 40.12 15.74
C PRO A 40 -14.05 40.06 15.60
N TYR A 41 -13.39 39.10 16.27
CA TYR A 41 -11.95 38.90 16.19
C TYR A 41 -11.53 37.85 15.15
N GLU A 42 -12.45 37.05 14.60
CA GLU A 42 -12.13 36.05 13.58
C GLU A 42 -12.84 36.26 12.25
N ASP A 43 -14.02 36.84 12.26
CA ASP A 43 -14.82 36.97 11.05
C ASP A 43 -14.36 38.23 10.32
N VAL A 44 -13.79 38.03 9.14
CA VAL A 44 -13.40 39.12 8.25
C VAL A 44 -14.69 39.64 7.65
N GLY A 45 -15.36 40.54 8.36
CA GLY A 45 -16.60 41.15 7.93
C GLY A 45 -16.33 42.00 6.70
N CYS A 46 -16.53 41.44 5.51
CA CYS A 46 -16.87 42.27 4.37
C CYS A 46 -18.23 42.88 4.67
N SER A 47 -18.28 44.20 4.79
CA SER A 47 -19.53 44.94 4.86
C SER A 47 -20.40 44.52 3.67
N GLU A 48 -21.66 44.18 3.94
CA GLU A 48 -22.65 43.84 2.91
C GLU A 48 -22.65 44.94 1.84
N GLY A 49 -22.10 44.65 0.65
CA GLY A 49 -22.02 45.59 -0.47
C GLY A 49 -20.67 45.66 -1.19
N GLU A 50 -19.56 45.29 -0.54
CA GLU A 50 -18.25 45.26 -1.21
C GLU A 50 -18.06 43.95 -1.99
N ARG A 51 -18.16 44.03 -3.32
CA ARG A 51 -18.08 42.87 -4.24
C ARG A 51 -16.70 42.21 -4.33
N LEU A 52 -15.68 42.76 -3.68
CA LEU A 52 -14.30 42.24 -3.75
C LEU A 52 -13.65 42.23 -2.37
N CYS A 53 -13.75 41.09 -1.70
CA CYS A 53 -13.17 40.85 -0.38
C CYS A 53 -11.65 40.61 -0.41
N LEU A 54 -10.88 41.20 -1.33
CA LEU A 54 -9.41 41.07 -1.31
C LEU A 54 -8.80 42.19 -0.49
N SER A 55 -8.42 41.88 0.74
CA SER A 55 -7.75 42.84 1.62
C SER A 55 -6.25 42.92 1.30
N LEU A 56 -5.63 44.05 1.64
CA LEU A 56 -4.17 44.19 1.60
C LEU A 56 -3.47 43.09 2.43
N TRP A 57 -4.10 42.66 3.53
CA TRP A 57 -3.62 41.57 4.38
C TRP A 57 -3.57 40.23 3.65
N ASP A 58 -4.49 39.96 2.73
CA ASP A 58 -4.50 38.72 1.97
C ASP A 58 -3.32 38.66 1.00
N LEU A 59 -3.08 39.78 0.31
CA LEU A 59 -1.94 39.92 -0.59
C LEU A 59 -0.62 39.76 0.17
N VAL A 60 -0.47 40.47 1.29
CA VAL A 60 0.74 40.36 2.14
C VAL A 60 0.91 38.92 2.65
N SER A 61 -0.15 38.28 3.13
CA SER A 61 -0.09 36.89 3.63
C SER A 61 0.31 35.90 2.53
N PHE A 62 -0.25 36.05 1.33
CA PHE A 62 0.09 35.23 0.17
C PHE A 62 1.56 35.43 -0.25
N LEU A 63 2.02 36.68 -0.39
CA LEU A 63 3.39 36.99 -0.78
C LEU A 63 4.41 36.52 0.26
N CYS A 64 4.14 36.73 1.55
CA CYS A 64 4.97 36.21 2.64
C CYS A 64 5.03 34.68 2.64
N SER A 65 3.91 34.01 2.41
CA SER A 65 3.87 32.54 2.30
C SER A 65 4.70 32.04 1.13
N CYS A 66 4.59 32.69 -0.04
CA CYS A 66 5.44 32.40 -1.21
C CYS A 66 6.93 32.59 -0.88
N ALA A 67 7.30 33.71 -0.24
CA ALA A 67 8.68 33.99 0.13
C ALA A 67 9.25 32.92 1.07
N VAL A 68 8.51 32.56 2.12
CA VAL A 68 8.92 31.51 3.08
C VAL A 68 9.09 30.16 2.39
N LEU A 69 8.11 29.73 1.57
CA LEU A 69 8.17 28.47 0.85
C LEU A 69 9.36 28.40 -0.11
N LEU A 70 9.61 29.47 -0.86
CA LEU A 70 10.74 29.54 -1.80
C LEU A 70 12.08 29.57 -1.07
N ILE A 71 12.22 30.34 0.01
CA ILE A 71 13.45 30.38 0.84
C ILE A 71 13.77 28.97 1.36
N LEU A 72 12.78 28.29 1.96
CA LEU A 72 12.96 26.94 2.48
C LEU A 72 13.29 25.94 1.37
N TYR A 73 12.62 26.06 0.22
CA TYR A 73 12.90 25.22 -0.94
C TYR A 73 14.33 25.40 -1.47
N PHE A 74 14.78 26.65 -1.68
CA PHE A 74 16.13 26.92 -2.18
C PHE A 74 17.21 26.54 -1.17
N ALA A 75 16.95 26.73 0.13
CA ALA A 75 17.83 26.25 1.19
C ALA A 75 17.97 24.72 1.16
N ALA A 76 16.85 23.99 1.12
CA ALA A 76 16.83 22.52 1.08
C ALA A 76 17.44 21.96 -0.22
N ARG A 77 17.22 22.64 -1.35
CA ARG A 77 17.83 22.33 -2.65
C ARG A 77 19.36 22.45 -2.60
N ARG A 78 19.88 23.47 -1.91
CA ARG A 78 21.33 23.71 -1.80
C ARG A 78 22.01 22.70 -0.89
N SER A 79 21.40 22.35 0.24
CA SER A 79 22.05 21.56 1.30
C SER A 79 21.67 20.08 1.30
N LEU A 80 20.37 19.75 1.25
CA LEU A 80 19.86 18.42 1.58
C LEU A 80 19.55 17.56 0.35
N TYR A 81 18.94 18.14 -0.69
CA TYR A 81 18.31 17.37 -1.76
C TYR A 81 18.85 17.73 -3.15
N LYS A 82 19.86 16.97 -3.60
CA LYS A 82 20.49 17.20 -4.91
C LYS A 82 19.68 16.67 -6.10
N THR A 83 18.92 15.59 -5.90
CA THR A 83 18.21 14.93 -7.01
C THR A 83 16.88 15.63 -7.31
N PRO A 84 16.50 15.82 -8.60
CA PRO A 84 15.19 16.39 -8.95
C PRO A 84 14.01 15.61 -8.35
N LYS A 85 14.18 14.28 -8.20
CA LYS A 85 13.18 13.37 -7.61
C LYS A 85 12.92 13.62 -6.14
N GLN A 86 13.88 14.12 -5.38
CA GLN A 86 13.67 14.51 -3.97
C GLN A 86 13.18 15.94 -3.89
N ARG A 87 13.75 16.85 -4.71
CA ARG A 87 13.38 18.26 -4.74
C ARG A 87 11.89 18.48 -4.99
N CYS A 88 11.26 17.67 -5.84
CA CYS A 88 9.82 17.75 -6.11
C CYS A 88 8.93 17.39 -4.92
N TRP A 89 9.47 16.89 -3.80
CA TRP A 89 8.70 16.61 -2.59
C TRP A 89 8.90 17.65 -1.50
N VAL A 90 9.83 18.60 -1.65
CA VAL A 90 10.17 19.55 -0.59
C VAL A 90 8.99 20.48 -0.28
N LEU A 91 8.49 21.19 -1.30
CA LEU A 91 7.36 22.09 -1.16
C LEU A 91 6.08 21.35 -0.75
N THR A 92 5.81 20.19 -1.37
CA THR A 92 4.70 19.31 -0.97
C THR A 92 4.79 18.90 0.49
N CYS A 93 5.95 18.47 0.99
CA CYS A 93 6.14 18.13 2.40
C CYS A 93 5.89 19.31 3.32
N LEU A 94 6.45 20.49 3.01
CA LEU A 94 6.25 21.71 3.79
C LEU A 94 4.75 22.05 3.88
N ASN A 95 4.05 22.01 2.75
CA ASN A 95 2.61 22.22 2.70
C ASN A 95 1.85 21.20 3.54
N SER A 96 2.12 19.91 3.35
CA SER A 96 1.44 18.82 4.07
C SER A 96 1.78 18.74 5.56
N VAL A 97 2.79 19.46 6.05
CA VAL A 97 2.97 19.70 7.50
C VAL A 97 2.04 20.82 7.97
N VAL A 98 2.08 21.97 7.28
CA VAL A 98 1.42 23.20 7.76
C VAL A 98 -0.09 23.13 7.59
N THR A 99 -0.59 22.70 6.43
CA THR A 99 -2.03 22.80 6.13
C THR A 99 -2.90 21.87 6.98
N PRO A 100 -2.53 20.61 7.32
CA PRO A 100 -3.32 19.83 8.25
C PRO A 100 -3.39 20.45 9.65
N LEU A 101 -2.30 21.05 10.13
CA LEU A 101 -2.27 21.71 11.44
C LEU A 101 -3.21 22.92 11.48
N LEU A 102 -3.15 23.78 10.45
CA LEU A 102 -4.04 24.94 10.34
C LEU A 102 -5.51 24.53 10.09
N SER A 103 -5.74 23.48 9.30
CA SER A 103 -7.08 22.96 8.98
C SER A 103 -7.85 22.47 10.19
N PHE A 104 -7.13 21.94 11.20
CA PHE A 104 -7.73 21.25 12.33
C PHE A 104 -8.68 22.17 13.10
N ARG A 105 -8.34 23.46 13.26
CA ARG A 105 -9.20 24.45 13.90
C ARG A 105 -10.53 24.63 13.15
N SER A 106 -10.48 24.77 11.82
CA SER A 106 -11.68 24.95 10.99
C SER A 106 -12.56 23.70 11.03
N LEU A 107 -11.93 22.52 10.91
CA LEU A 107 -12.62 21.24 11.03
C LEU A 107 -13.34 21.09 12.39
N PHE A 108 -12.63 21.35 13.49
CA PHE A 108 -13.18 21.26 14.83
C PHE A 108 -14.36 22.22 15.03
N ARG A 109 -14.22 23.47 14.57
CA ARG A 109 -15.29 24.48 14.62
C ARG A 109 -16.54 24.01 13.86
N ILE A 110 -16.39 23.48 12.64
CA ILE A 110 -17.54 23.02 11.83
C ILE A 110 -18.21 21.78 12.43
N VAL A 111 -17.42 20.79 12.86
CA VAL A 111 -17.93 19.53 13.41
C VAL A 111 -18.66 19.77 14.74
N ASN A 112 -18.10 20.58 15.64
CA ASN A 112 -18.74 20.86 16.92
C ASN A 112 -20.04 21.67 16.78
N ASN A 113 -20.09 22.56 15.78
CA ASN A 113 -21.30 23.30 15.45
C ASN A 113 -22.19 22.52 14.45
N GLN A 114 -22.07 21.20 14.41
CA GLN A 114 -22.97 20.29 13.69
C GLN A 114 -23.20 20.67 12.22
N TRP A 115 -22.19 21.21 11.53
CA TRP A 115 -22.30 21.67 10.13
C TRP A 115 -23.34 22.77 9.90
N GLU A 116 -23.55 23.64 10.88
CA GLU A 116 -24.39 24.82 10.73
C GLU A 116 -23.87 25.75 9.62
N TYR A 117 -24.80 26.36 8.87
CA TYR A 117 -24.53 27.08 7.62
C TYR A 117 -23.44 28.15 7.77
N GLY A 118 -23.52 28.99 8.80
CA GLY A 118 -22.56 30.09 9.00
C GLY A 118 -21.11 29.61 9.14
N PHE A 119 -20.90 28.47 9.78
CA PHE A 119 -19.56 27.88 9.95
C PHE A 119 -19.04 27.21 8.69
N VAL A 120 -19.93 26.63 7.89
CA VAL A 120 -19.57 25.96 6.63
C VAL A 120 -19.34 26.97 5.52
N ALA A 121 -20.28 27.91 5.33
CA ALA A 121 -20.26 28.90 4.24
C ALA A 121 -19.34 30.09 4.52
N GLY A 122 -18.99 30.36 5.78
CA GLY A 122 -18.16 31.50 6.15
C GLY A 122 -16.66 31.32 5.94
N GLY A 123 -15.92 32.36 6.33
CA GLY A 123 -14.46 32.38 6.33
C GLY A 123 -13.96 33.08 7.60
N SER A 124 -13.22 32.35 8.42
CA SER A 124 -12.46 32.93 9.53
C SER A 124 -11.07 33.40 9.08
N ARG A 125 -10.45 34.33 9.79
CA ARG A 125 -9.04 34.75 9.57
C ARG A 125 -8.09 33.55 9.47
N SER A 126 -8.28 32.54 10.33
CA SER A 126 -7.45 31.34 10.34
C SER A 126 -7.66 30.47 9.10
N SER A 127 -8.91 30.23 8.69
CA SER A 127 -9.22 29.48 7.47
C SER A 127 -8.75 30.20 6.21
N ARG A 128 -8.83 31.53 6.22
CA ARG A 128 -8.42 32.41 5.13
C ARG A 128 -6.91 32.39 4.97
N PHE A 129 -6.17 32.56 6.06
CA PHE A 129 -4.72 32.38 6.07
C PHE A 129 -4.31 30.98 5.61
N CYS A 130 -4.96 29.92 6.11
CA CYS A 130 -4.71 28.55 5.70
C CYS A 130 -4.90 28.35 4.19
N THR A 131 -5.97 28.92 3.63
CA THR A 131 -6.26 28.89 2.19
C THR A 131 -5.22 29.66 1.38
N LEU A 132 -4.83 30.85 1.82
CA LEU A 132 -3.80 31.66 1.16
C LEU A 132 -2.43 31.00 1.19
N PHE A 133 -2.07 30.34 2.29
CA PHE A 133 -0.84 29.54 2.38
C PHE A 133 -0.88 28.36 1.39
N PHE A 134 -2.01 27.66 1.30
CA PHE A 134 -2.19 26.59 0.32
C PHE A 134 -2.13 27.10 -1.12
N MET A 135 -2.73 28.26 -1.41
CA MET A 135 -2.61 28.93 -2.71
C MET A 135 -1.16 29.28 -3.05
N ALA A 136 -0.42 29.83 -2.09
CA ALA A 136 1.01 30.14 -2.24
C ALA A 136 1.81 28.88 -2.57
N TYR A 137 1.53 27.76 -1.89
CA TYR A 137 2.10 26.45 -2.22
C TYR A 137 1.79 26.05 -3.67
N LEU A 138 0.52 26.08 -4.10
CA LEU A 138 0.14 25.66 -5.46
C LEU A 138 0.83 26.52 -6.53
N ALA A 139 0.87 27.84 -6.32
CA ALA A 139 1.56 28.76 -7.23
C ALA A 139 3.07 28.48 -7.29
N CYS A 140 3.73 28.34 -6.13
CA CYS A 140 5.15 28.02 -6.06
C CYS A 140 5.45 26.66 -6.70
N GLU A 141 4.62 25.64 -6.46
CA GLU A 141 4.78 24.29 -7.00
C GLU A 141 4.62 24.28 -8.53
N LEU A 142 3.68 25.06 -9.08
CA LEU A 142 3.53 25.22 -10.53
C LEU A 142 4.73 25.92 -11.16
N VAL A 143 5.23 27.01 -10.56
CA VAL A 143 6.39 27.76 -11.07
C VAL A 143 7.66 26.93 -10.94
N VAL A 144 8.01 26.50 -9.74
CA VAL A 144 9.23 25.73 -9.46
C VAL A 144 9.17 24.38 -10.16
N GLY A 145 8.02 23.70 -10.15
CA GLY A 145 7.85 22.42 -10.84
C GLY A 145 8.01 22.52 -12.36
N SER A 146 7.60 23.63 -12.97
CA SER A 146 7.81 23.88 -14.40
C SER A 146 9.28 24.14 -14.74
N LEU A 147 10.02 24.79 -13.83
CA LEU A 147 11.39 25.24 -14.06
C LEU A 147 12.45 24.19 -13.65
N ASP A 148 12.32 23.58 -12.47
CA ASP A 148 13.40 22.79 -11.86
C ASP A 148 13.21 21.26 -12.00
N TYR A 149 11.97 20.77 -11.94
CA TYR A 149 11.67 19.33 -11.96
C TYR A 149 10.50 18.95 -12.86
N ARG A 150 10.39 19.61 -14.03
CA ARG A 150 9.31 19.41 -15.02
C ARG A 150 8.98 17.96 -15.33
N LYS A 151 10.01 17.09 -15.41
CA LYS A 151 9.85 15.65 -15.69
C LYS A 151 9.20 14.84 -14.57
N GLN A 152 9.12 15.38 -13.35
CA GLN A 152 8.49 14.72 -12.19
C GLN A 152 7.02 15.09 -12.04
N VAL A 153 6.57 16.22 -12.62
CA VAL A 153 5.19 16.68 -12.53
C VAL A 153 4.39 16.08 -13.69
N SER A 154 3.47 15.17 -13.38
CA SER A 154 2.56 14.62 -14.40
C SER A 154 1.48 15.63 -14.77
N LEU A 155 0.98 15.57 -16.01
CA LEU A 155 -0.06 16.49 -16.50
C LEU A 155 -1.31 16.49 -15.63
N VAL A 156 -1.91 15.31 -15.44
CA VAL A 156 -3.20 15.18 -14.72
C VAL A 156 -3.02 15.34 -13.22
N MET A 157 -2.04 14.64 -12.62
CA MET A 157 -1.89 14.59 -11.16
C MET A 157 -1.20 15.82 -10.59
N GLY A 158 -0.46 16.56 -11.43
CA GLY A 158 0.28 17.74 -11.04
C GLY A 158 -0.40 19.00 -11.56
N TYR A 159 -0.24 19.30 -12.84
CA TYR A 159 -0.68 20.59 -13.41
C TYR A 159 -2.20 20.80 -13.33
N VAL A 160 -3.00 19.88 -13.89
CA VAL A 160 -4.47 20.03 -13.91
C VAL A 160 -5.02 20.08 -12.49
N HIS A 161 -4.56 19.18 -11.62
CA HIS A 161 -4.93 19.18 -10.21
C HIS A 161 -4.59 20.51 -9.51
N HIS A 162 -3.33 20.97 -9.57
CA HIS A 162 -2.90 22.20 -8.88
C HIS A 162 -3.59 23.45 -9.43
N VAL A 163 -3.75 23.58 -10.75
CA VAL A 163 -4.48 24.70 -11.36
C VAL A 163 -5.94 24.71 -10.93
N SER A 164 -6.59 23.54 -10.87
CA SER A 164 -7.99 23.42 -10.46
C SER A 164 -8.18 23.82 -9.00
N TYR A 165 -7.29 23.37 -8.11
CA TYR A 165 -7.33 23.77 -6.71
C TYR A 165 -6.98 25.25 -6.52
N LEU A 166 -6.07 25.81 -7.33
CA LEU A 166 -5.73 27.22 -7.25
C LEU A 166 -6.94 28.09 -7.66
N ALA A 167 -7.63 27.72 -8.75
CA ALA A 167 -8.84 28.39 -9.19
C ALA A 167 -9.97 28.29 -8.14
N LEU A 168 -10.20 27.09 -7.58
CA LEU A 168 -11.16 26.89 -6.50
C LEU A 168 -10.80 27.73 -5.26
N SER A 169 -9.53 27.80 -4.90
CA SER A 169 -9.08 28.56 -3.73
C SER A 169 -9.30 30.07 -3.93
N ILE A 170 -8.98 30.59 -5.11
CA ILE A 170 -9.26 31.99 -5.47
C ILE A 170 -10.75 32.28 -5.32
N HIS A 171 -11.60 31.41 -5.88
CA HIS A 171 -13.05 31.55 -5.77
C HIS A 171 -13.51 31.57 -4.30
N LEU A 172 -13.04 30.65 -3.47
CA LEU A 172 -13.41 30.59 -2.04
C LEU A 172 -12.91 31.80 -1.24
N VAL A 173 -11.76 32.37 -1.59
CA VAL A 173 -11.24 33.59 -0.96
C VAL A 173 -12.09 34.80 -1.35
N VAL A 174 -12.46 34.93 -2.62
CA VAL A 174 -13.29 36.03 -3.13
C VAL A 174 -14.69 35.98 -2.52
N GLU A 175 -15.29 34.79 -2.40
CA GLU A 175 -16.61 34.58 -1.80
C GLU A 175 -16.60 34.52 -0.26
N ASN A 176 -15.43 34.68 0.38
CA ASN A 176 -15.22 34.51 1.81
C ASN A 176 -15.76 33.18 2.39
N ARG A 177 -15.55 32.07 1.68
CA ARG A 177 -15.98 30.71 2.05
C ARG A 177 -14.81 29.78 2.35
N THR A 178 -13.74 30.33 2.89
CA THR A 178 -12.46 29.64 3.07
C THR A 178 -12.53 28.49 4.07
N ASN A 179 -13.54 28.44 4.94
CA ASN A 179 -13.75 27.31 5.86
C ASN A 179 -13.94 25.98 5.11
N LEU A 180 -14.61 26.00 3.95
CA LEU A 180 -14.85 24.81 3.12
C LEU A 180 -13.57 24.10 2.70
N LEU A 181 -12.61 24.86 2.16
CA LEU A 181 -11.32 24.29 1.76
C LEU A 181 -10.47 24.01 2.97
N ALA A 182 -10.37 24.97 3.91
CA ALA A 182 -9.54 24.83 5.09
C ALA A 182 -9.83 23.52 5.84
N MET A 183 -11.09 23.17 6.11
CA MET A 183 -11.41 21.91 6.82
C MET A 183 -10.96 20.65 6.06
N THR A 184 -10.93 20.69 4.72
CA THR A 184 -10.53 19.55 3.89
C THR A 184 -9.02 19.39 3.77
N LEU A 185 -8.23 20.42 4.11
CA LEU A 185 -6.77 20.35 4.03
C LEU A 185 -6.14 19.39 5.06
N VAL A 186 -6.92 18.86 6.00
CA VAL A 186 -6.52 17.72 6.84
C VAL A 186 -6.20 16.47 6.01
N GLU A 187 -6.77 16.39 4.80
CA GLU A 187 -6.51 15.31 3.84
C GLU A 187 -5.09 15.32 3.26
N GLU A 188 -4.28 16.34 3.55
CA GLU A 188 -2.86 16.34 3.17
C GLU A 188 -2.00 15.43 4.06
N LEU A 189 -2.55 14.87 5.16
CA LEU A 189 -1.81 13.98 6.05
C LEU A 189 -1.18 12.75 5.37
N PRO A 190 -1.85 12.01 4.46
CA PRO A 190 -1.22 10.93 3.71
C PRO A 190 -0.12 11.45 2.81
N THR A 191 -0.29 12.63 2.21
CA THR A 191 0.73 13.28 1.39
C THR A 191 1.98 13.58 2.21
N LEU A 192 1.84 14.00 3.47
CA LEU A 192 2.96 14.17 4.39
C LEU A 192 3.74 12.86 4.59
N ILE A 193 3.04 11.78 4.93
CA ILE A 193 3.66 10.47 5.16
C ILE A 193 4.39 9.99 3.89
N LEU A 194 3.75 10.18 2.72
CA LEU A 194 4.36 9.85 1.44
C LEU A 194 5.61 10.69 1.16
N GLY A 195 5.52 12.00 1.34
CA GLY A 195 6.61 12.92 1.06
C GLY A 195 7.82 12.69 1.97
N VAL A 196 7.60 12.46 3.27
CA VAL A 196 8.68 12.09 4.21
C VAL A 196 9.37 10.81 3.75
N GLY A 197 8.61 9.81 3.32
CA GLY A 197 9.15 8.57 2.75
C GLY A 197 9.91 8.76 1.43
N ARG A 198 9.70 9.87 0.72
CA ARG A 198 10.40 10.21 -0.53
C ARG A 198 11.64 11.07 -0.31
N LEU A 199 11.63 11.92 0.71
CA LEU A 199 12.77 12.73 1.11
C LEU A 199 13.80 11.91 1.89
N GLY A 200 13.36 11.00 2.76
CA GLY A 200 14.21 10.10 3.52
C GLY A 200 14.45 8.75 2.86
N SER A 201 15.39 7.97 3.40
CA SER A 201 15.63 6.57 3.03
C SER A 201 14.79 5.60 3.86
N PHE A 202 13.58 6.00 4.26
CA PHE A 202 12.78 5.22 5.20
C PHE A 202 12.20 3.95 4.57
N ASP A 203 12.16 2.90 5.37
CA ASP A 203 11.78 1.54 4.99
C ASP A 203 10.30 1.38 4.62
N ARG A 204 9.95 0.15 4.21
CA ARG A 204 8.60 -0.32 3.82
C ARG A 204 7.46 -0.01 4.82
N GLY A 205 7.77 0.36 6.07
CA GLY A 205 6.75 0.71 7.08
C GLY A 205 5.88 1.90 6.66
N PHE A 206 6.47 2.86 5.95
CA PHE A 206 5.74 4.05 5.47
C PHE A 206 4.68 3.73 4.41
N ASP A 207 4.83 2.63 3.64
CA ASP A 207 3.82 2.22 2.66
C ASP A 207 2.47 1.90 3.33
N PHE A 208 2.50 1.27 4.51
CA PHE A 208 1.28 0.92 5.24
C PHE A 208 0.69 2.13 5.97
N ALA A 209 1.53 2.95 6.61
CA ALA A 209 1.08 4.19 7.24
C ALA A 209 0.43 5.15 6.22
N PHE A 210 1.02 5.27 5.02
CA PHE A 210 0.42 5.99 3.91
C PHE A 210 -0.94 5.40 3.52
N GLY A 211 -1.01 4.08 3.31
CA GLY A 211 -2.26 3.43 2.92
C GLY A 211 -3.39 3.62 3.93
N LEU A 212 -3.08 3.45 5.23
CA LEU A 212 -4.05 3.61 6.30
C LEU A 212 -4.53 5.06 6.41
N SER A 213 -3.61 6.02 6.48
CA SER A 213 -3.96 7.45 6.53
C SER A 213 -4.76 7.89 5.30
N PHE A 214 -4.42 7.38 4.11
CA PHE A 214 -5.15 7.66 2.87
C PHE A 214 -6.60 7.17 2.97
N ILE A 215 -6.83 5.94 3.43
CA ILE A 215 -8.19 5.40 3.59
C ILE A 215 -8.99 6.24 4.60
N VAL A 216 -8.40 6.56 5.75
CA VAL A 216 -9.09 7.32 6.80
C VAL A 216 -9.44 8.74 6.34
N THR A 217 -8.48 9.47 5.79
CA THR A 217 -8.66 10.90 5.46
C THR A 217 -9.26 11.12 4.08
N ARG A 218 -8.68 10.53 3.02
CA ARG A 218 -9.10 10.78 1.62
C ARG A 218 -10.34 10.00 1.20
N ILE A 219 -10.73 8.97 1.94
CA ILE A 219 -11.91 8.15 1.62
C ILE A 219 -13.01 8.34 2.65
N ILE A 220 -12.79 7.93 3.91
CA ILE A 220 -13.84 7.95 4.93
C ILE A 220 -14.21 9.40 5.29
N PHE A 221 -13.23 10.21 5.66
CA PHE A 221 -13.48 11.62 5.99
C PHE A 221 -13.96 12.43 4.78
N HIS A 222 -13.38 12.22 3.60
CA HIS A 222 -13.86 12.88 2.38
C HIS A 222 -15.33 12.55 2.06
N LEU A 223 -15.76 11.29 2.20
CA LEU A 223 -17.16 10.90 2.04
C LEU A 223 -18.07 11.54 3.10
N TYR A 224 -17.58 11.67 4.34
CA TYR A 224 -18.31 12.38 5.39
C TYR A 224 -18.51 13.86 5.04
N VAL A 225 -17.47 14.53 4.54
CA VAL A 225 -17.57 15.92 4.06
C VAL A 225 -18.55 16.01 2.88
N GLN A 226 -18.39 15.14 1.88
CA GLN A 226 -19.23 15.09 0.69
C GLN A 226 -20.70 14.88 1.04
N TYR A 227 -20.99 13.97 1.97
CA TYR A 227 -22.34 13.70 2.47
C TYR A 227 -22.97 14.96 3.07
N ASN A 228 -22.24 15.67 3.95
CA ASN A 228 -22.76 16.88 4.56
C ASN A 228 -22.97 18.01 3.54
N LEU A 229 -22.06 18.17 2.57
CA LEU A 229 -22.26 19.11 1.45
C LEU A 229 -23.44 18.72 0.55
N PHE A 230 -23.70 17.43 0.38
CA PHE A 230 -24.87 16.95 -0.37
C PHE A 230 -26.20 17.26 0.35
N LEU A 231 -26.20 17.34 1.68
CA LEU A 231 -27.38 17.81 2.42
C LEU A 231 -27.71 19.28 2.10
N TRP A 232 -26.72 20.07 1.68
CA TRP A 232 -26.87 21.44 1.19
C TRP A 232 -27.12 21.56 -0.32
N ARG A 233 -27.39 20.45 -1.04
CA ARG A 233 -27.55 20.44 -2.52
C ARG A 233 -28.62 21.37 -3.11
N LYS A 234 -29.58 21.82 -2.29
CA LYS A 234 -30.66 22.73 -2.70
C LYS A 234 -30.34 24.20 -2.42
N ASP A 235 -29.28 24.48 -1.70
CA ASP A 235 -28.85 25.84 -1.39
C ASP A 235 -28.17 26.44 -2.62
N ASP A 236 -28.58 27.64 -3.03
CA ASP A 236 -28.05 28.27 -4.25
C ASP A 236 -26.55 28.61 -4.14
N ASN A 237 -26.07 28.83 -2.92
CA ASN A 237 -24.70 29.22 -2.63
C ASN A 237 -23.79 28.00 -2.46
N LEU A 238 -24.20 27.02 -1.66
CA LEU A 238 -23.40 25.85 -1.29
C LEU A 238 -23.65 24.63 -2.18
N GLY A 239 -24.80 24.58 -2.87
CA GLY A 239 -25.33 23.37 -3.49
C GLY A 239 -24.53 22.82 -4.66
N TRP A 240 -23.52 23.51 -5.15
CA TRP A 240 -22.63 23.00 -6.19
C TRP A 240 -21.31 22.41 -5.66
N TYR A 241 -20.88 22.73 -4.42
CA TYR A 241 -19.61 22.25 -3.86
C TYR A 241 -19.55 20.73 -3.70
N TRP A 242 -20.68 20.05 -3.46
CA TRP A 242 -20.70 18.58 -3.40
C TRP A 242 -20.30 17.95 -4.75
N LYS A 243 -20.54 18.63 -5.88
CA LYS A 243 -20.12 18.16 -7.21
C LYS A 243 -18.61 18.24 -7.35
N VAL A 244 -18.00 19.35 -6.92
CA VAL A 244 -16.54 19.51 -6.87
C VAL A 244 -15.91 18.45 -5.97
N CYS A 245 -16.51 18.24 -4.79
CA CYS A 245 -16.09 17.20 -3.84
C CYS A 245 -16.20 15.81 -4.48
N THR A 246 -17.26 15.52 -5.24
CA THR A 246 -17.40 14.27 -6.01
C THR A 246 -16.27 14.07 -7.01
N LEU A 247 -15.88 15.11 -7.76
CA LEU A 247 -14.76 15.03 -8.71
C LEU A 247 -13.43 14.75 -7.99
N SER A 248 -13.20 15.42 -6.86
CA SER A 248 -12.04 15.14 -6.00
C SER A 248 -12.05 13.70 -5.48
N PHE A 249 -13.20 13.19 -5.06
CA PHE A 249 -13.35 11.82 -4.59
C PHE A 249 -13.00 10.78 -5.67
N LEU A 250 -13.46 10.97 -6.91
CA LEU A 250 -13.13 10.08 -8.03
C LEU A 250 -11.63 10.03 -8.29
N MET A 251 -10.95 11.16 -8.19
CA MET A 251 -9.50 11.24 -8.28
C MET A 251 -8.82 10.49 -7.11
N ASN A 252 -9.31 10.64 -5.88
CA ASN A 252 -8.81 9.90 -4.72
C ASN A 252 -8.98 8.38 -4.89
N MET A 253 -10.11 7.93 -5.45
CA MET A 253 -10.33 6.53 -5.82
C MET A 253 -9.31 6.03 -6.83
N TYR A 254 -9.05 6.82 -7.88
CA TYR A 254 -8.03 6.49 -8.87
C TYR A 254 -6.64 6.34 -8.22
N TRP A 255 -6.27 7.23 -7.30
CA TRP A 255 -4.99 7.17 -6.57
C TRP A 255 -4.88 5.95 -5.67
N LEU A 256 -5.94 5.62 -4.94
CA LEU A 256 -5.99 4.42 -4.10
C LEU A 256 -5.76 3.14 -4.94
N LEU A 257 -6.42 3.05 -6.10
CA LEU A 257 -6.24 1.93 -7.03
C LEU A 257 -4.82 1.87 -7.58
N ALA A 258 -4.23 3.01 -7.96
CA ALA A 258 -2.86 3.09 -8.46
C ALA A 258 -1.83 2.69 -7.38
N TRP A 259 -2.04 3.11 -6.14
CA TRP A 259 -1.24 2.72 -5.00
C TRP A 259 -1.36 1.21 -4.73
N TRP A 260 -2.58 0.68 -4.67
CA TRP A 260 -2.84 -0.75 -4.44
C TRP A 260 -2.15 -1.64 -5.48
N LYS A 261 -2.30 -1.29 -6.77
CA LYS A 261 -1.60 -1.96 -7.88
C LYS A 261 -0.08 -1.92 -7.67
N SER A 262 0.45 -0.80 -7.21
CA SER A 262 1.89 -0.64 -6.96
C SER A 262 2.38 -1.49 -5.78
N VAL A 263 1.61 -1.58 -4.69
CA VAL A 263 1.89 -2.48 -3.56
C VAL A 263 1.87 -3.95 -4.01
N LYS A 264 0.84 -4.37 -4.75
CA LYS A 264 0.73 -5.75 -5.28
C LYS A 264 1.94 -6.11 -6.15
N ARG A 265 2.34 -5.22 -7.07
CA ARG A 265 3.53 -5.42 -7.93
C ARG A 265 4.81 -5.57 -7.10
N ARG A 266 5.02 -4.73 -6.08
CA ARG A 266 6.21 -4.83 -5.19
C ARG A 266 6.23 -6.15 -4.42
N ARG A 267 5.09 -6.60 -3.89
CA ARG A 267 4.97 -7.89 -3.19
C ARG A 267 5.31 -9.08 -4.10
N LEU A 268 4.80 -9.07 -5.33
CA LEU A 268 5.10 -10.11 -6.32
C LEU A 268 6.59 -10.13 -6.66
N LYS A 269 7.20 -8.98 -6.94
CA LYS A 269 8.63 -8.87 -7.25
C LYS A 269 9.50 -9.38 -6.10
N TYR A 270 9.13 -9.06 -4.86
CA TYR A 270 9.83 -9.56 -3.67
C TYR A 270 9.72 -11.09 -3.54
N SER A 271 8.52 -11.66 -3.73
CA SER A 271 8.32 -13.11 -3.72
C SER A 271 9.19 -13.81 -4.78
N PHE A 272 9.23 -13.27 -6.00
CA PHE A 272 10.11 -13.80 -7.06
C PHE A 272 11.60 -13.69 -6.71
N GLN A 273 12.05 -12.57 -6.15
CA GLN A 273 13.45 -12.39 -5.73
C GLN A 273 13.84 -13.37 -4.62
N VAL A 274 12.98 -13.58 -3.61
CA VAL A 274 13.19 -14.55 -2.54
C VAL A 274 13.20 -15.98 -3.10
N HIS A 275 12.30 -16.30 -4.03
CA HIS A 275 12.28 -17.63 -4.65
C HIS A 275 13.53 -17.88 -5.51
N ARG A 276 13.99 -16.88 -6.26
CA ARG A 276 15.23 -16.94 -7.06
C ARG A 276 16.47 -17.06 -6.16
N SER A 277 16.53 -16.33 -5.05
CA SER A 277 17.66 -16.42 -4.11
C SER A 277 17.71 -17.79 -3.41
N ARG A 278 16.56 -18.36 -3.02
CA ARG A 278 16.46 -19.72 -2.49
C ARG A 278 16.86 -20.78 -3.52
N LYS A 279 16.41 -20.65 -4.78
CA LYS A 279 16.80 -21.57 -5.86
C LYS A 279 18.31 -21.49 -6.14
N SER A 280 18.88 -20.28 -6.19
CA SER A 280 20.32 -20.07 -6.35
C SER A 280 21.13 -20.71 -5.20
N LYS A 281 20.72 -20.51 -3.94
CA LYS A 281 21.34 -21.17 -2.78
C LYS A 281 21.23 -22.70 -2.86
N ARG A 282 20.08 -23.25 -3.28
CA ARG A 282 19.89 -24.71 -3.45
C ARG A 282 20.78 -25.28 -4.55
N VAL A 283 20.90 -24.59 -5.69
CA VAL A 283 21.78 -24.99 -6.79
C VAL A 283 23.25 -24.96 -6.35
N LYS A 284 23.68 -23.91 -5.63
CA LYS A 284 25.04 -23.84 -5.08
C LYS A 284 25.33 -24.90 -4.02
N ALA A 285 24.33 -25.31 -3.23
CA ALA A 285 24.47 -26.38 -2.24
C ALA A 285 24.45 -27.79 -2.84
N TRP A 286 23.99 -27.95 -4.08
CA TRP A 286 23.81 -29.25 -4.73
C TRP A 286 25.11 -30.06 -4.89
N PRO A 287 26.25 -29.49 -5.32
CA PRO A 287 27.51 -30.23 -5.41
C PRO A 287 27.98 -30.78 -4.06
N THR A 288 27.85 -29.99 -2.99
CA THR A 288 28.19 -30.40 -1.62
C THR A 288 27.29 -31.53 -1.14
N MET A 289 25.97 -31.38 -1.33
CA MET A 289 24.99 -32.39 -0.94
C MET A 289 25.17 -33.69 -1.74
N SER A 290 25.47 -33.60 -3.05
CA SER A 290 25.80 -34.74 -3.89
C SER A 290 27.06 -35.46 -3.41
N ARG A 291 28.14 -34.74 -3.04
CA ARG A 291 29.36 -35.37 -2.48
C ARG A 291 29.06 -36.11 -1.18
N ILE A 292 28.26 -35.52 -0.28
CA ILE A 292 27.86 -36.15 0.98
C ILE A 292 27.07 -37.43 0.70
N MET A 293 26.08 -37.38 -0.20
CA MET A 293 25.30 -38.56 -0.57
C MET A 293 26.15 -39.66 -1.20
N THR A 294 27.08 -39.32 -2.10
CA THR A 294 28.00 -40.29 -2.70
C THR A 294 28.92 -40.91 -1.66
N LYS A 295 29.44 -40.12 -0.71
CA LYS A 295 30.29 -40.62 0.39
C LYS A 295 29.51 -41.56 1.30
N SER A 296 28.29 -41.20 1.71
CA SER A 296 27.43 -42.05 2.54
C SER A 296 27.09 -43.38 1.83
N TYR A 297 26.81 -43.35 0.53
CA TYR A 297 26.56 -44.56 -0.25
C TYR A 297 27.80 -45.48 -0.30
N GLN A 298 28.99 -44.92 -0.53
CA GLN A 298 30.25 -45.70 -0.55
C GLN A 298 30.55 -46.33 0.82
N VAL A 299 30.35 -45.58 1.92
CA VAL A 299 30.51 -46.10 3.29
C VAL A 299 29.51 -47.22 3.58
N GLY A 300 28.25 -47.06 3.18
CA GLY A 300 27.22 -48.11 3.29
C GLY A 300 27.61 -49.38 2.52
N LYS A 301 28.09 -49.23 1.28
CA LYS A 301 28.56 -50.35 0.44
C LYS A 301 29.75 -51.08 1.08
N GLN A 302 30.71 -50.36 1.65
CA GLN A 302 31.86 -50.96 2.36
C GLN A 302 31.42 -51.70 3.63
N ARG A 303 30.53 -51.11 4.43
CA ARG A 303 29.97 -51.77 5.63
C ARG A 303 29.20 -53.04 5.27
N GLY A 304 28.39 -53.01 4.22
CA GLY A 304 27.67 -54.18 3.70
C GLY A 304 28.61 -55.31 3.28
N LYS A 305 29.70 -54.98 2.55
CA LYS A 305 30.74 -55.98 2.18
C LYS A 305 31.43 -56.58 3.41
N LYS A 306 31.83 -55.76 4.39
CA LYS A 306 32.46 -56.23 5.65
C LYS A 306 31.51 -57.11 6.46
N LEU A 307 30.23 -56.73 6.58
CA LEU A 307 29.23 -57.51 7.31
C LEU A 307 28.97 -58.86 6.62
N GLY A 308 28.81 -58.87 5.29
CA GLY A 308 28.64 -60.10 4.52
C GLY A 308 29.86 -61.04 4.64
N ALA A 309 31.08 -60.50 4.66
CA ALA A 309 32.29 -61.29 4.89
C ALA A 309 32.33 -61.88 6.32
N ARG A 310 31.98 -61.10 7.35
CA ARG A 310 31.88 -61.59 8.73
C ARG A 310 30.86 -62.71 8.88
N MET A 311 29.66 -62.55 8.29
CA MET A 311 28.62 -63.59 8.33
C MET A 311 29.07 -64.87 7.62
N ARG A 312 29.73 -64.77 6.46
CA ARG A 312 30.29 -65.95 5.77
C ARG A 312 31.33 -66.68 6.62
N ASN A 313 32.27 -65.95 7.23
CA ASN A 313 33.29 -66.56 8.10
C ASN A 313 32.65 -67.21 9.34
N GLN A 314 31.62 -66.58 9.91
CA GLN A 314 30.89 -67.13 11.05
C GLN A 314 30.16 -68.44 10.66
N ILE A 315 29.46 -68.46 9.52
CA ILE A 315 28.82 -69.67 8.98
C ILE A 315 29.84 -70.78 8.73
N LEU A 316 31.00 -70.47 8.14
CA LEU A 316 32.07 -71.44 7.91
C LEU A 316 32.65 -71.99 9.23
N SER A 317 32.85 -71.13 10.23
CA SER A 317 33.33 -71.55 11.55
C SER A 317 32.33 -72.45 12.29
N TYR A 318 31.03 -72.19 12.16
CA TYR A 318 30.00 -73.10 12.65
C TYR A 318 30.02 -74.43 11.90
N ARG A 319 30.20 -74.42 10.57
CA ARG A 319 30.27 -75.65 9.77
C ARG A 319 31.48 -76.52 10.13
N GLN A 320 32.62 -75.93 10.50
CA GLN A 320 33.82 -76.66 10.92
C GLN A 320 33.74 -77.22 12.35
N ARG A 321 32.94 -76.63 13.24
CA ARG A 321 32.78 -77.11 14.63
C ARG A 321 31.76 -78.23 14.78
N PHE A 322 30.94 -78.48 13.77
CA PHE A 322 29.92 -79.52 13.79
C PHE A 322 30.24 -80.55 12.71
N ASP A 323 31.19 -81.43 13.03
CA ASP A 323 31.39 -82.70 12.35
C ASP A 323 30.91 -83.82 13.28
N GLY A 324 30.20 -84.81 12.72
CA GLY A 324 29.88 -86.06 13.44
C GLY A 324 28.64 -86.10 14.34
N SER A 325 27.51 -86.47 13.71
CA SER A 325 26.59 -87.55 14.13
C SER A 325 25.51 -87.42 15.23
N GLN A 326 25.28 -86.31 15.97
CA GLN A 326 24.09 -86.26 16.87
C GLN A 326 23.22 -85.00 16.89
N ILE A 327 23.43 -84.00 16.03
CA ILE A 327 22.58 -82.78 16.03
C ILE A 327 22.07 -82.42 14.64
N HIS A 328 21.64 -83.41 13.85
CA HIS A 328 21.11 -83.14 12.50
C HIS A 328 19.62 -82.76 12.48
N ALA A 329 18.82 -83.18 13.47
CA ALA A 329 17.37 -82.97 13.43
C ALA A 329 16.92 -81.59 13.98
N ARG A 330 17.49 -81.10 15.09
CA ARG A 330 17.05 -79.84 15.73
C ARG A 330 17.76 -78.57 15.24
N LEU A 331 18.99 -78.65 14.71
CA LEU A 331 19.69 -77.48 14.15
C LEU A 331 19.23 -77.14 12.72
N SER A 332 18.69 -78.10 11.96
CA SER A 332 18.29 -77.88 10.56
C SER A 332 17.10 -76.92 10.43
N THR A 333 16.16 -76.92 11.37
CA THR A 333 15.00 -76.03 11.37
C THR A 333 15.36 -74.60 11.78
N SER A 334 16.16 -74.43 12.83
CA SER A 334 16.62 -73.10 13.28
C SER A 334 17.64 -72.47 12.33
N ALA A 335 18.54 -73.26 11.71
CA ALA A 335 19.45 -72.76 10.70
C ALA A 335 18.71 -72.35 9.40
N ARG A 336 17.66 -73.08 9.02
CA ARG A 336 16.80 -72.71 7.88
C ARG A 336 15.96 -71.46 8.19
N SER A 337 15.47 -71.27 9.42
CA SER A 337 14.72 -70.06 9.77
C SER A 337 15.63 -68.83 9.79
N LEU A 338 16.84 -68.93 10.35
CA LEU A 338 17.84 -67.87 10.32
C LEU A 338 18.35 -67.57 8.91
N SER A 339 18.54 -68.59 8.06
CA SER A 339 18.96 -68.35 6.66
C SER A 339 17.86 -67.68 5.85
N ARG A 340 16.59 -68.07 6.04
CA ARG A 340 15.44 -67.38 5.41
C ARG A 340 15.30 -65.95 5.91
N PHE A 341 15.43 -65.71 7.21
CA PHE A 341 15.37 -64.36 7.77
C PHE A 341 16.51 -63.47 7.26
N ALA A 342 17.73 -64.02 7.16
CA ALA A 342 18.88 -63.31 6.60
C ALA A 342 18.71 -63.02 5.10
N ALA A 343 18.20 -63.98 4.32
CA ALA A 343 17.92 -63.82 2.89
C ALA A 343 16.85 -62.75 2.64
N ASP A 344 15.74 -62.80 3.36
CA ASP A 344 14.65 -61.83 3.25
C ASP A 344 15.08 -60.42 3.69
N ARG A 345 15.91 -60.31 4.74
CA ARG A 345 16.50 -59.01 5.13
C ARG A 345 17.47 -58.48 4.08
N PHE A 346 18.27 -59.35 3.46
CA PHE A 346 19.19 -58.96 2.39
C PHE A 346 18.42 -58.51 1.14
N GLU A 347 17.38 -59.24 0.75
CA GLU A 347 16.52 -58.91 -0.39
C GLU A 347 15.80 -57.57 -0.19
N ARG A 348 15.31 -57.29 1.02
CA ARG A 348 14.71 -55.98 1.36
C ARG A 348 15.71 -54.82 1.25
N ILE A 349 16.94 -55.02 1.69
CA ILE A 349 18.02 -54.02 1.56
C ILE A 349 18.41 -53.83 0.09
N GLU A 350 18.50 -54.91 -0.69
CA GLU A 350 18.85 -54.85 -2.10
C GLU A 350 17.74 -54.17 -2.93
N LYS A 351 16.47 -54.48 -2.65
CA LYS A 351 15.30 -53.81 -3.24
C LYS A 351 15.31 -52.31 -2.95
N ALA A 352 15.51 -51.92 -1.68
CA ALA A 352 15.62 -50.50 -1.30
C ALA A 352 16.78 -49.78 -2.01
N ASN A 353 17.92 -50.46 -2.19
CA ASN A 353 19.04 -49.90 -2.94
C ASN A 353 18.75 -49.76 -4.45
N ARG A 354 18.06 -50.73 -5.07
CA ARG A 354 17.62 -50.66 -6.48
C ARG A 354 16.63 -49.51 -6.68
N ASP A 355 15.67 -49.35 -5.78
CA ASP A 355 14.67 -48.28 -5.85
C ASP A 355 15.32 -46.90 -5.74
N MET A 356 16.29 -46.74 -4.82
CA MET A 356 17.07 -45.51 -4.73
C MET A 356 17.90 -45.22 -5.99
N LEU A 357 18.49 -46.25 -6.61
CA LEU A 357 19.24 -46.10 -7.86
C LEU A 357 18.34 -45.66 -9.02
N HIS A 358 17.16 -46.30 -9.18
CA HIS A 358 16.16 -45.93 -10.18
C HIS A 358 15.64 -44.51 -9.96
N LYS A 359 15.36 -44.12 -8.71
CA LYS A 359 14.95 -42.75 -8.37
C LYS A 359 16.03 -41.72 -8.72
N GLY A 360 17.30 -42.06 -8.48
CA GLY A 360 18.45 -41.26 -8.89
C GLY A 360 18.55 -41.10 -10.42
N GLN A 361 18.37 -42.17 -11.18
CA GLN A 361 18.37 -42.13 -12.65
C GLN A 361 17.20 -41.33 -13.22
N ARG A 362 15.98 -41.47 -12.66
CA ARG A 362 14.81 -40.67 -13.05
C ARG A 362 15.05 -39.18 -12.83
N MET A 363 15.61 -38.80 -11.68
CA MET A 363 15.97 -37.40 -11.41
C MET A 363 17.04 -36.86 -12.37
N LYS A 364 18.05 -37.67 -12.72
CA LYS A 364 19.06 -37.27 -13.72
C LYS A 364 18.43 -37.00 -15.09
N ARG A 365 17.50 -37.86 -15.55
CA ARG A 365 16.77 -37.66 -16.81
C ARG A 365 15.91 -36.39 -16.78
N ALA A 366 15.11 -36.20 -15.72
CA ALA A 366 14.29 -35.00 -15.56
C ALA A 366 15.12 -33.71 -15.53
N THR A 367 16.30 -33.75 -14.90
CA THR A 367 17.22 -32.59 -14.88
C THR A 367 17.78 -32.30 -16.27
N ALA A 368 18.17 -33.34 -17.02
CA ALA A 368 18.67 -33.19 -18.38
C ALA A 368 17.58 -32.63 -19.32
N GLU A 369 16.35 -33.11 -19.23
CA GLU A 369 15.20 -32.60 -19.99
C GLU A 369 14.89 -31.15 -19.67
N PHE A 370 14.89 -30.78 -18.38
CA PHE A 370 14.70 -29.39 -17.95
C PHE A 370 15.77 -28.47 -18.55
N LEU A 371 17.04 -28.88 -18.53
CA LEU A 371 18.14 -28.10 -19.12
C LEU A 371 18.01 -27.99 -20.64
N ARG A 372 17.60 -29.05 -21.34
CA ARG A 372 17.31 -29.00 -22.79
C ARG A 372 16.18 -28.02 -23.09
N SER A 373 15.10 -28.04 -22.31
CA SER A 373 13.96 -27.12 -22.46
C SER A 373 14.37 -25.65 -22.28
N GLN A 374 15.19 -25.35 -21.26
CA GLN A 374 15.71 -24.00 -21.04
C GLN A 374 16.61 -23.55 -22.20
N LYS A 375 17.51 -24.42 -22.68
CA LYS A 375 18.40 -24.12 -23.82
C LYS A 375 17.61 -23.88 -25.11
N ALA A 376 16.50 -24.59 -25.32
CA ALA A 376 15.63 -24.39 -26.48
C ALA A 376 14.87 -23.06 -26.43
N LYS A 377 14.39 -22.64 -25.25
CA LYS A 377 13.78 -21.31 -25.08
C LYS A 377 14.75 -20.17 -25.39
N LEU A 378 15.98 -20.29 -24.88
CA LEU A 378 17.08 -19.33 -25.10
C LEU A 378 17.56 -19.22 -26.55
N LYS A 379 17.23 -20.19 -27.42
CA LYS A 379 17.55 -20.12 -28.86
C LYS A 379 16.43 -19.47 -29.69
N ARG A 380 15.22 -19.33 -29.12
CA ARG A 380 14.05 -18.74 -29.79
C ARG A 380 13.89 -17.26 -29.46
N GLU A 381 14.47 -16.84 -28.35
CA GLU A 381 14.77 -15.44 -28.02
C GLU A 381 16.08 -15.04 -28.70
#